data_AF-A0A847U7T0-F1
#
_entry.id   AF-A0A847U7T0-F1
#
_cell.length_a   1.000
_cell.length_b   1.000
_cell.length_c   1.000
_cell.angle_alpha   90.00
_cell.angle_beta   90.00
_cell.angle_gamma   90.00
#
_symmetry.space_group_name_H-M   'P 1'
#
loop_
_entity.id
_entity.type
_entity.pdbx_description
1 polymer ?
#
loop_
_entity_poly.entity_id
_entity_poly.type
_entity_poly.pdbx_seq_one_letter_code
_entity_poly.pdbx_strand_id
1 'polypeptide(L)'
;MTDYRANYAMVSLQEQLGPDPNALDVPWATFSADESDVHTFEVPTADPVEPYVQMQIYDVGSYDHELLINGQALSGFDLPTEHGWQYWMDTVTSARLREGENTLQFQRDTTTDDSFVVGTLTVNWKEPVD
;
A
#
# COMPACT_ATOMS: atom_id res chain seq x y z
N MET A 1 -6.03 -30.47 12.39
CA MET A 1 -6.53 -29.18 11.91
C MET A 1 -5.36 -28.25 12.11
N THR A 2 -4.89 -27.56 11.07
CA THR A 2 -3.82 -26.57 11.24
C THR A 2 -4.45 -25.35 11.89
N ASP A 3 -3.94 -24.96 13.05
CA ASP A 3 -4.36 -23.74 13.71
C ASP A 3 -3.57 -22.56 13.11
N TYR A 4 -4.19 -21.38 13.08
CA TYR A 4 -3.59 -20.17 12.52
C TYR A 4 -3.69 -19.03 13.52
N ARG A 5 -2.67 -18.17 13.56
CA ARG A 5 -2.72 -16.87 14.23
C ARG A 5 -2.66 -15.72 13.23
N ALA A 6 -3.29 -14.60 13.56
CA ALA A 6 -3.12 -13.37 12.79
C ALA A 6 -1.77 -12.71 13.12
N ASN A 7 -1.13 -12.12 12.12
CA ASN A 7 0.09 -11.35 12.23
C ASN A 7 0.04 -10.17 11.25
N TYR A 8 0.88 -9.16 11.46
CA TYR A 8 0.87 -7.95 10.66
C TYR A 8 2.23 -7.25 10.64
N ALA A 9 2.41 -6.40 9.63
CA ALA A 9 3.47 -5.41 9.56
C ALA A 9 2.87 -4.03 9.32
N MET A 10 3.40 -3.02 9.99
CA MET A 10 3.06 -1.61 9.74
C MET A 10 4.21 -0.94 8.98
N VAL A 11 3.86 -0.21 7.92
CA VAL A 11 4.81 0.49 7.06
C VAL A 11 4.35 1.94 6.94
N SER A 12 5.23 2.90 7.25
CA SER A 12 4.90 4.32 7.20
C SER A 12 5.62 4.98 6.03
N LEU A 13 4.85 5.44 5.04
CA LEU A 13 5.38 6.09 3.84
C LEU A 13 5.44 7.60 4.09
N GLN A 14 4.28 8.22 4.33
CA GLN A 14 4.12 9.68 4.45
C GLN A 14 4.63 10.40 3.20
N GLU A 15 4.14 9.97 2.05
CA GLU A 15 4.62 10.42 0.74
C GLU A 15 3.50 11.02 -0.10
N GLN A 16 3.76 12.17 -0.70
CA GLN A 16 2.92 12.80 -1.71
C GLN A 16 3.36 12.33 -3.09
N LEU A 17 2.40 11.76 -3.83
CA LEU A 17 2.54 11.48 -5.25
C LEU A 17 1.77 12.53 -6.04
N GLY A 18 2.25 12.83 -7.24
CA GLY A 18 1.64 13.80 -8.15
C GLY A 18 2.66 14.59 -8.98
N PRO A 19 2.22 15.32 -10.01
CA PRO A 19 3.12 16.07 -10.88
C PRO A 19 3.67 17.36 -10.26
N ASP A 20 3.06 17.88 -9.20
CA ASP A 20 3.46 19.15 -8.54
C ASP A 20 3.61 18.96 -7.02
N PRO A 21 4.78 19.26 -6.43
CA PRO A 21 4.97 19.20 -4.97
C PRO A 21 4.10 20.18 -4.19
N ASN A 22 3.52 21.20 -4.83
CA ASN A 22 2.68 22.20 -4.18
C ASN A 22 1.18 21.99 -4.42
N ALA A 23 0.78 20.88 -5.06
CA ALA A 23 -0.63 20.59 -5.34
C ALA A 23 -1.45 20.42 -4.05
N LEU A 24 -0.82 19.95 -2.97
CA LEU A 24 -1.44 19.71 -1.67
C LEU A 24 -0.70 20.48 -0.56
N ASP A 25 -1.43 20.99 0.43
CA ASP A 25 -0.86 21.64 1.62
C ASP A 25 -0.43 20.60 2.68
N VAL A 26 0.57 19.79 2.33
CA VAL A 26 1.08 18.67 3.13
C VAL A 26 2.59 18.79 3.37
N PRO A 27 3.07 19.85 4.04
CA PRO A 27 4.51 20.12 4.20
C PRO A 27 5.27 19.07 5.02
N TRP A 28 4.56 18.11 5.60
CA TRP A 28 5.10 16.98 6.35
C TRP A 28 5.35 15.74 5.48
N ALA A 29 4.77 15.66 4.28
CA ALA A 29 4.92 14.54 3.38
C ALA A 29 6.17 14.70 2.51
N THR A 30 6.88 13.61 2.26
CA THR A 30 7.96 13.58 1.28
C THR A 30 7.36 13.59 -0.13
N PHE A 31 7.82 14.47 -1.01
CA PHE A 31 7.36 14.47 -2.40
C PHE A 31 8.11 13.43 -3.22
N SER A 32 7.37 12.49 -3.83
CA SER A 32 7.92 11.33 -4.56
C SER A 32 7.52 11.29 -6.04
N ALA A 33 6.78 12.29 -6.52
CA ALA A 33 6.33 12.39 -7.90
C ALA A 33 5.50 11.17 -8.37
N ASP A 34 6.02 10.37 -9.30
CA ASP A 34 5.25 9.31 -9.98
C ASP A 34 5.20 7.99 -9.20
N GLU A 35 6.22 7.72 -8.38
CA GLU A 35 6.34 6.49 -7.60
C GLU A 35 6.79 6.81 -6.19
N SER A 36 6.24 6.13 -5.19
CA SER A 36 6.79 6.21 -3.83
C SER A 36 8.19 5.59 -3.79
N ASP A 37 8.91 5.86 -2.71
CA ASP A 37 10.04 5.04 -2.31
C ASP A 37 9.61 3.57 -2.18
N VAL A 38 10.56 2.66 -2.36
CA VAL A 38 10.33 1.23 -2.09
C VAL A 38 10.51 0.98 -0.60
N HIS A 39 9.44 0.60 0.07
CA HIS A 39 9.44 0.24 1.48
C HIS A 39 9.51 -1.27 1.67
N THR A 40 10.04 -1.71 2.81
CA THR A 40 10.22 -3.14 3.11
C THR A 40 9.50 -3.54 4.39
N PHE A 41 9.02 -4.78 4.45
CA PHE A 41 8.51 -5.41 5.67
C PHE A 41 8.85 -6.91 5.71
N GLU A 42 8.89 -7.47 6.92
CA GLU A 42 9.26 -8.87 7.15
C GLU A 42 8.01 -9.74 7.38
N VAL A 43 7.98 -10.90 6.73
CA VAL A 43 6.99 -11.96 6.98
C VAL A 43 7.72 -13.19 7.52
N PRO A 44 7.45 -13.64 8.76
CA PRO A 44 8.26 -14.65 9.45
C PRO A 44 7.88 -16.09 9.09
N THR A 45 7.04 -16.30 8.07
CA THR A 45 6.54 -17.62 7.67
C THR A 45 6.65 -17.81 6.16
N ALA A 46 6.88 -19.05 5.75
CA ALA A 46 6.81 -19.48 4.34
C ALA A 46 5.38 -19.75 3.85
N ASP A 47 4.39 -19.79 4.75
CA ASP A 47 2.99 -20.07 4.42
C ASP A 47 2.04 -18.98 4.96
N PRO A 48 2.18 -17.71 4.53
CA PRO A 48 1.22 -16.67 4.85
C PRO A 48 -0.08 -16.90 4.08
N VAL A 49 -1.21 -16.89 4.77
CA VAL A 49 -2.54 -17.09 4.17
C VAL A 49 -3.47 -15.92 4.45
N GLU A 50 -4.44 -15.72 3.53
CA GLU A 50 -5.44 -14.66 3.59
C GLU A 50 -4.88 -13.23 3.78
N PRO A 51 -3.86 -12.82 3.01
CA PRO A 51 -3.29 -11.50 3.17
C PRO A 51 -4.24 -10.39 2.71
N TYR A 52 -4.24 -9.27 3.43
CA TYR A 52 -4.93 -8.04 3.06
C TYR A 52 -4.15 -6.84 3.58
N VAL A 53 -4.34 -5.69 2.94
CA VAL A 53 -3.70 -4.44 3.32
C VAL A 53 -4.76 -3.43 3.75
N GLN A 54 -4.44 -2.62 4.74
CA GLN A 54 -5.24 -1.46 5.13
C GLN A 54 -4.39 -0.20 5.04
N MET A 55 -4.95 0.88 4.53
CA MET A 55 -4.17 2.02 4.04
C MET A 55 -4.81 3.34 4.44
N GLN A 56 -4.00 4.26 4.94
CA GLN A 56 -4.35 5.67 5.06
C GLN A 56 -3.95 6.37 3.76
N ILE A 57 -4.92 6.96 3.07
CA ILE A 57 -4.69 7.70 1.82
C ILE A 57 -5.50 9.01 1.87
N TYR A 58 -5.01 10.05 1.18
CA TYR A 58 -5.56 11.40 1.24
C TYR A 58 -5.70 12.02 -0.15
N ASP A 59 -6.87 12.60 -0.44
CA ASP A 59 -7.17 13.35 -1.67
C ASP A 59 -6.90 12.57 -2.97
N VAL A 60 -7.37 11.32 -3.06
CA VAL A 60 -7.28 10.54 -4.32
C VAL A 60 -8.37 11.03 -5.29
N GLY A 61 -7.95 11.62 -6.40
CA GLY A 61 -8.82 12.24 -7.40
C GLY A 61 -9.08 11.38 -8.65
N SER A 62 -8.20 10.43 -8.97
CA SER A 62 -8.39 9.50 -10.10
C SER A 62 -8.36 8.03 -9.70
N TYR A 63 -8.90 7.21 -10.60
CA TYR A 63 -8.79 5.76 -10.54
C TYR A 63 -7.42 5.33 -11.13
N ASP A 64 -7.09 4.05 -11.09
CA ASP A 64 -5.93 3.45 -11.77
C ASP A 64 -4.54 3.77 -11.17
N HIS A 65 -4.48 4.32 -9.95
CA HIS A 65 -3.27 4.22 -9.12
C HIS A 65 -3.09 2.78 -8.64
N GLU A 66 -1.84 2.34 -8.52
CA GLU A 66 -1.51 0.96 -8.16
C GLU A 66 -0.72 0.89 -6.84
N LEU A 67 -1.02 -0.14 -6.05
CA LEU A 67 -0.18 -0.60 -4.95
C LEU A 67 0.55 -1.88 -5.38
N LEU A 68 1.87 -1.80 -5.47
CA LEU A 68 2.73 -2.94 -5.75
C LEU A 68 3.18 -3.60 -4.46
N ILE A 69 2.95 -4.91 -4.34
CA ILE A 69 3.63 -5.77 -3.36
C ILE A 69 4.57 -6.70 -4.11
N ASN A 70 5.85 -6.72 -3.73
CA ASN A 70 6.88 -7.48 -4.43
C ASN A 70 6.93 -7.21 -5.94
N GLY A 71 6.65 -5.96 -6.35
CA GLY A 71 6.61 -5.51 -7.75
C GLY A 71 5.38 -5.98 -8.53
N GLN A 72 4.36 -6.51 -7.87
CA GLN A 72 3.10 -6.94 -8.49
C GLN A 72 1.94 -6.13 -7.91
N ALA A 73 1.11 -5.57 -8.78
CA ALA A 73 -0.14 -4.92 -8.36
C ALA A 73 -1.05 -5.92 -7.64
N LEU A 74 -1.86 -5.46 -6.67
CA LEU A 74 -2.76 -6.34 -5.92
C LEU A 74 -3.85 -6.98 -6.79
N SER A 75 -4.14 -6.34 -7.93
CA SER A 75 -5.17 -6.59 -8.93
C SER A 75 -6.53 -5.99 -8.57
N GLY A 76 -7.13 -5.33 -9.56
CA GLY A 76 -8.43 -4.70 -9.40
C GLY A 76 -8.28 -3.21 -9.12
N PHE A 77 -8.92 -2.75 -8.04
CA PHE A 77 -9.05 -1.35 -7.73
C PHE A 77 -8.39 -1.04 -6.39
N ASP A 78 -7.15 -0.58 -6.48
CA ASP A 78 -6.27 -0.48 -5.31
C ASP A 78 -6.57 0.78 -4.47
N LEU A 79 -6.97 1.90 -5.11
CA LEU A 79 -7.20 3.19 -4.44
C LEU A 79 -8.56 3.85 -4.80
N PRO A 80 -9.56 3.84 -3.89
CA PRO A 80 -10.78 4.64 -4.00
C PRO A 80 -10.53 6.13 -4.14
N THR A 81 -11.30 6.78 -5.02
CA THR A 81 -11.36 8.25 -5.05
C THR A 81 -12.13 8.76 -3.83
N GLU A 82 -11.55 9.70 -3.10
CA GLU A 82 -12.19 10.38 -1.98
C GLU A 82 -11.48 11.71 -1.71
N HIS A 83 -12.26 12.71 -1.26
CA HIS A 83 -11.71 13.97 -0.79
C HIS A 83 -11.31 13.88 0.68
N GLY A 84 -10.11 14.35 1.00
CA GLY A 84 -9.54 14.28 2.32
C GLY A 84 -9.07 12.87 2.72
N TRP A 85 -8.96 12.65 4.03
CA TRP A 85 -8.44 11.39 4.58
C TRP A 85 -9.46 10.27 4.52
N GLN A 86 -9.01 9.11 4.04
CA GLN A 86 -9.77 7.87 4.08
C GLN A 86 -8.93 6.70 4.58
N TYR A 87 -9.63 5.66 5.03
CA TYR A 87 -9.05 4.38 5.41
C TYR A 87 -9.63 3.29 4.52
N TRP A 88 -8.81 2.75 3.62
CA TRP A 88 -9.21 1.75 2.65
C TRP A 88 -8.61 0.38 2.98
N MET A 89 -9.29 -0.69 2.59
CA MET A 89 -8.80 -2.06 2.73
C MET A 89 -8.91 -2.76 1.39
N ASP A 90 -7.85 -3.45 1.01
CA ASP A 90 -7.83 -4.30 -0.18
C ASP A 90 -7.21 -5.67 0.10
N THR A 91 -7.66 -6.67 -0.66
CA THR A 91 -7.19 -8.04 -0.58
C THR A 91 -5.96 -8.26 -1.44
N VAL A 92 -4.96 -8.95 -0.89
CA VAL A 92 -3.72 -9.27 -1.60
C VAL A 92 -3.93 -10.59 -2.36
N THR A 93 -4.44 -10.51 -3.58
CA THR A 93 -4.93 -11.70 -4.32
C THR A 93 -3.95 -12.25 -5.34
N SER A 94 -3.26 -11.39 -6.08
CA SER A 94 -2.32 -11.78 -7.14
C SER A 94 -0.86 -11.64 -6.69
N ALA A 95 -0.53 -10.56 -5.99
CA ALA A 95 0.74 -10.40 -5.30
C ALA A 95 0.84 -11.43 -4.15
N ARG A 96 1.94 -12.19 -4.09
CA ARG A 96 2.16 -13.17 -3.02
C ARG A 96 3.12 -12.61 -1.98
N LEU A 97 2.73 -12.67 -0.70
CA LEU A 97 3.67 -12.54 0.40
C LEU A 97 4.63 -13.75 0.39
N ARG A 98 5.89 -13.52 0.75
CA ARG A 98 6.93 -14.55 0.87
C ARG A 98 7.60 -14.46 2.23
N GLU A 99 8.21 -15.54 2.69
CA GLU A 99 9.06 -15.51 3.89
C GLU A 99 10.21 -14.50 3.73
N GLY A 100 10.52 -13.78 4.81
CA GLY A 100 11.54 -12.75 4.85
C GLY A 100 11.05 -11.41 4.30
N GLU A 101 11.95 -10.69 3.63
CA GLU A 101 11.72 -9.34 3.14
C GLU A 101 10.71 -9.31 1.98
N ASN A 102 9.68 -8.48 2.13
CA ASN A 102 8.71 -8.12 1.11
C ASN A 102 8.81 -6.62 0.83
N THR A 103 8.46 -6.21 -0.38
CA THR A 103 8.48 -4.79 -0.77
C THR A 103 7.09 -4.22 -0.98
N LEU A 104 6.96 -2.90 -0.81
CA LEU A 104 5.76 -2.11 -1.03
C LEU A 104 6.11 -0.83 -1.80
N GLN A 105 5.35 -0.51 -2.83
CA GLN A 105 5.50 0.73 -3.60
C GLN A 105 4.16 1.19 -4.16
N PHE A 106 3.88 2.49 -4.17
CA PHE A 106 2.77 3.07 -4.91
C PHE A 106 3.23 3.63 -6.25
N GLN A 107 2.41 3.46 -7.29
CA GLN A 107 2.59 4.11 -8.58
C GLN A 107 1.33 4.90 -8.92
N ARG A 108 1.48 6.17 -9.29
CA ARG A 108 0.33 6.96 -9.73
C ARG A 108 -0.02 6.68 -11.19
N ASP A 109 -1.29 6.81 -11.56
CA ASP A 109 -1.67 7.01 -12.95
C ASP A 109 -1.05 8.31 -13.47
N THR A 110 -0.14 8.18 -14.44
CA THR A 110 0.55 9.31 -15.07
C THR A 110 -0.23 9.93 -16.23
N THR A 111 -1.40 9.39 -16.57
CA THR A 111 -2.30 9.97 -17.58
C THR A 111 -3.18 11.09 -17.01
N THR A 112 -3.19 11.26 -15.69
CA THR A 112 -3.85 12.36 -14.98
C THR A 112 -2.84 13.25 -14.27
N ASP A 113 -3.31 14.42 -13.84
CA ASP A 113 -2.56 15.35 -12.99
C ASP A 113 -2.87 15.14 -11.50
N ASP A 114 -3.41 13.97 -11.13
CA ASP A 114 -3.84 13.71 -9.75
C ASP A 114 -2.68 13.76 -8.76
N SER A 115 -2.98 14.24 -7.56
CA SER A 115 -2.02 14.38 -6.47
C SER A 115 -2.66 13.91 -5.18
N PHE A 116 -2.03 12.94 -4.52
CA PHE A 116 -2.55 12.31 -3.31
C PHE A 116 -1.41 12.01 -2.34
N VAL A 117 -1.75 11.72 -1.09
CA VAL A 117 -0.78 11.25 -0.09
C VAL A 117 -1.06 9.82 0.32
N VAL A 118 0.01 9.03 0.44
CA VAL A 118 0.00 7.71 1.07
C VAL A 118 0.63 7.79 2.46
N GLY A 119 -0.14 7.41 3.47
CA GLY A 119 0.23 7.50 4.87
C GLY A 119 0.79 6.20 5.41
N THR A 120 0.19 5.71 6.49
CA THR A 120 0.54 4.41 7.08
C THR A 120 -0.26 3.28 6.46
N LEU A 121 0.41 2.17 6.19
CA LEU A 121 -0.17 0.92 5.75
C LEU A 121 0.01 -0.16 6.82
N THR A 122 -0.98 -1.05 6.92
CA THR A 122 -0.90 -2.27 7.72
C THR A 122 -1.16 -3.47 6.82
N VAL A 123 -0.12 -4.26 6.58
CA VAL A 123 -0.21 -5.54 5.86
C VAL A 123 -0.51 -6.62 6.88
N ASN A 124 -1.64 -7.32 6.70
CA ASN A 124 -2.09 -8.38 7.59
C ASN A 124 -2.00 -9.73 6.87
N TRP A 125 -1.73 -10.80 7.63
CA TRP A 125 -1.82 -12.18 7.15
C TRP A 125 -2.15 -13.11 8.32
N LYS A 126 -2.47 -14.36 8.01
CA LYS A 126 -2.49 -15.46 8.97
C LYS A 126 -1.28 -16.36 8.74
N GLU A 127 -0.76 -16.95 9.80
CA GLU A 127 0.35 -17.89 9.74
C GLU A 127 0.05 -19.13 10.61
N PRO A 128 0.53 -20.32 10.20
CA PRO A 128 0.37 -21.54 10.99
C PRO A 128 0.97 -21.38 12.40
N VAL A 129 0.34 -22.03 13.38
CA VAL A 129 0.92 -22.24 14.71
C VAL A 129 1.20 -23.72 14.92
N ASP A 130 2.37 -24.02 15.49
CA ASP A 130 2.76 -25.36 15.94
C ASP A 130 2.11 -25.74 17.28
#